data_AF-A0A966BPQ1-F1
#
_entry.id   AF-A0A966BPQ1-F1
#
_cell.length_a   1.000
_cell.length_b   1.000
_cell.length_c   1.000
_cell.angle_alpha   90.00
_cell.angle_beta   90.00
_cell.angle_gamma   90.00
#
_symmetry.space_group_name_H-M   'P 1'
#
loop_
_entity.id
_entity.type
_entity.pdbx_description
1 polymer ?
#
loop_
_entity_poly.entity_id
_entity_poly.type
_entity_poly.pdbx_seq_one_letter_code
_entity_poly.pdbx_strand_id
1 'polypeptide(L)'
;MALLPLALAGCGGGGGFNPLSGGGSGPLVSGSVIKGPVSGATLTVYALNTDGTYGAVLGTGTTDATGNFSFSLTTPHTGPAALVATGGTYTSETTGATVSGAGSSLCAMAIDLSAGATGLVITPLSDMVCARAAALAAGGTPLPTAIADADTFVMSIYGLTGRPETLRPSFTAGAPCTDAGKLAMVLAALDKLRTGLAGGSDALYTALSSDIADGTFDGLSGGAAVPLGGGTLPFTAGSTDFVGALTSVAPAVFAGATGADILAGGTCATTGLGAVSPASVGLEATSSGAM
;
A
#
# COMPACT_ATOMS: atom_id res chain seq x y z
N MET A 1 -12.38 -34.08 53.04
CA MET A 1 -11.80 -32.77 52.66
C MET A 1 -12.60 -32.27 51.47
N ALA A 2 -13.36 -31.19 51.67
CA ALA A 2 -14.40 -30.73 50.77
C ALA A 2 -13.88 -29.80 49.66
N LEU A 3 -14.51 -29.96 48.49
CA LEU A 3 -14.89 -28.99 47.45
C LEU A 3 -14.24 -27.59 47.45
N LEU A 4 -13.73 -27.18 46.28
CA LEU A 4 -14.13 -25.92 45.62
C LEU A 4 -13.69 -25.86 44.14
N PRO A 5 -14.61 -25.97 43.16
CA PRO A 5 -14.34 -25.55 41.78
C PRO A 5 -14.68 -24.07 41.61
N LEU A 6 -13.70 -23.30 41.10
CA LEU A 6 -13.85 -21.88 40.80
C LEU A 6 -14.45 -21.73 39.39
N ALA A 7 -15.76 -21.47 39.31
CA ALA A 7 -16.42 -21.07 38.08
C ALA A 7 -16.26 -19.56 37.89
N LEU A 8 -15.67 -19.15 36.75
CA LEU A 8 -15.66 -17.75 36.34
C LEU A 8 -16.71 -17.55 35.25
N ALA A 9 -17.79 -16.88 35.62
CA ALA A 9 -18.82 -16.38 34.71
C ALA A 9 -18.59 -14.89 34.44
N GLY A 10 -18.77 -14.49 33.17
CA GLY A 10 -19.42 -13.22 32.83
C GLY A 10 -18.54 -11.99 32.56
N CYS A 11 -18.39 -11.66 31.27
CA CYS A 11 -18.71 -10.35 30.70
C CYS A 11 -18.81 -10.57 29.16
N GLY A 12 -19.94 -10.50 28.48
CA GLY A 12 -21.10 -9.64 28.72
C GLY A 12 -20.88 -8.27 28.06
N GLY A 13 -20.56 -8.23 26.77
CA GLY A 13 -20.35 -7.00 26.03
C GLY A 13 -20.71 -7.14 24.56
N GLY A 14 -22.01 -7.28 24.27
CA GLY A 14 -22.54 -7.06 22.94
C GLY A 14 -22.33 -5.59 22.56
N GLY A 15 -21.20 -5.28 21.95
CA GLY A 15 -20.96 -4.00 21.31
C GLY A 15 -21.91 -3.87 20.14
N GLY A 16 -23.06 -3.25 20.37
CA GLY A 16 -23.91 -2.75 19.31
C GLY A 16 -23.05 -1.88 18.41
N PHE A 17 -22.85 -2.37 17.18
CA PHE A 17 -22.30 -1.58 16.10
C PHE A 17 -23.20 -0.35 15.96
N ASN A 18 -22.72 0.80 16.42
CA ASN A 18 -23.33 2.07 16.10
C ASN A 18 -22.71 2.46 14.76
N PRO A 19 -23.39 2.30 13.61
CA PRO A 19 -22.87 2.86 12.38
C PRO A 19 -22.70 4.34 12.65
N LEU A 20 -21.46 4.82 12.63
CA LEU A 20 -21.20 6.24 12.52
C LEU A 20 -22.01 6.69 11.31
N SER A 21 -22.97 7.59 11.54
CA SER A 21 -23.85 8.15 10.52
C SER A 21 -23.05 8.86 9.43
N GLY A 22 -22.51 8.09 8.48
CA GLY A 22 -22.34 8.51 7.11
C GLY A 22 -23.59 8.04 6.37
N GLY A 23 -24.54 8.96 6.14
CA GLY A 23 -25.85 8.69 5.54
C GLY A 23 -25.81 8.32 4.04
N GLY A 24 -24.98 7.34 3.67
CA GLY A 24 -25.00 6.73 2.34
C GLY A 24 -26.00 5.60 2.29
N SER A 25 -26.98 5.66 1.39
CA SER A 25 -27.82 4.51 1.03
C SER A 25 -27.21 3.67 -0.11
N GLY A 26 -26.01 4.03 -0.56
CA GLY A 26 -25.32 3.39 -1.67
C GLY A 26 -24.55 2.14 -1.27
N PRO A 27 -23.86 1.52 -2.24
CA PRO A 27 -23.11 0.29 -2.03
C PRO A 27 -22.07 0.40 -0.92
N LEU A 28 -21.82 -0.72 -0.23
CA LEU A 28 -20.88 -0.78 0.89
C LEU A 28 -19.44 -0.80 0.42
N VAL A 29 -18.58 0.00 1.05
CA VAL A 29 -17.13 -0.06 0.88
C VAL A 29 -16.48 -0.35 2.23
N SER A 30 -15.66 -1.41 2.28
CA SER A 30 -15.00 -1.83 3.51
C SER A 30 -13.59 -2.38 3.27
N GLY A 31 -12.75 -2.25 4.29
CA GLY A 31 -11.34 -2.58 4.15
C GLY A 31 -10.49 -2.16 5.32
N SER A 32 -9.21 -1.91 5.06
CA SER A 32 -8.25 -1.42 6.05
C SER A 32 -7.14 -0.56 5.48
N VAL A 33 -6.62 0.35 6.30
CA VAL A 33 -5.39 1.11 6.02
C VAL A 33 -4.27 0.55 6.88
N ILE A 34 -3.20 0.07 6.22
CA ILE A 34 -2.12 -0.65 6.88
C ILE A 34 -0.75 -0.12 6.44
N LYS A 35 -0.08 0.50 7.40
CA LYS A 35 1.37 0.71 7.50
C LYS A 35 1.97 -0.13 8.65
N GLY A 36 1.11 -0.87 9.34
CA GLY A 36 0.80 -0.65 10.76
C GLY A 36 -0.66 -0.17 10.84
N PRO A 37 -1.53 -0.74 11.68
CA PRO A 37 -2.95 -0.36 11.72
C PRO A 37 -3.13 1.16 11.88
N VAL A 38 -3.68 1.85 10.88
CA VAL A 38 -3.77 3.32 10.89
C VAL A 38 -5.11 3.74 11.49
N SER A 39 -5.09 4.25 12.71
CA SER A 39 -6.25 4.72 13.45
C SER A 39 -6.62 6.16 13.12
N GLY A 40 -7.91 6.43 12.88
CA GLY A 40 -8.44 7.79 12.69
C GLY A 40 -8.04 8.46 11.37
N ALA A 41 -7.65 7.68 10.35
CA ALA A 41 -7.46 8.21 9.00
C ALA A 41 -8.82 8.58 8.39
N THR A 42 -8.87 9.71 7.69
CA THR A 42 -10.04 10.09 6.89
C THR A 42 -9.94 9.42 5.53
N LEU A 43 -11.01 8.75 5.12
CA LEU A 43 -11.13 8.11 3.82
C LEU A 43 -12.05 8.92 2.93
N THR A 44 -11.62 9.15 1.69
CA THR A 44 -12.44 9.75 0.64
C THR A 44 -12.39 8.89 -0.61
N VAL A 45 -13.56 8.56 -1.14
CA VAL A 45 -13.70 7.84 -2.41
C VAL A 45 -13.90 8.85 -3.52
N TYR A 46 -13.05 8.83 -4.53
CA TYR A 46 -13.16 9.67 -5.72
C TYR A 46 -13.48 8.81 -6.93
N ALA A 47 -14.43 9.24 -7.76
CA ALA A 47 -14.50 8.77 -9.14
C ALA A 47 -13.20 9.18 -9.86
N LEU A 48 -12.69 8.34 -10.74
CA LEU A 48 -11.51 8.69 -11.55
C LEU A 48 -11.92 9.27 -12.90
N ASN A 49 -11.31 10.40 -13.25
CA ASN A 49 -11.38 10.95 -14.60
C ASN A 49 -10.49 10.12 -15.54
N THR A 50 -10.73 10.18 -16.85
CA THR A 50 -10.02 9.36 -17.84
C THR A 50 -8.50 9.54 -17.84
N ASP A 51 -8.00 10.68 -17.35
CA ASP A 51 -6.58 11.01 -17.22
C ASP A 51 -5.95 10.56 -15.89
N GLY A 52 -6.70 9.84 -15.04
CA GLY A 52 -6.24 9.39 -13.73
C GLY A 52 -6.40 10.41 -12.61
N THR A 53 -6.90 11.62 -12.89
CA THR A 53 -7.15 12.63 -11.85
C THR A 53 -8.42 12.33 -11.05
N TYR A 54 -8.49 12.87 -9.82
CA TYR A 54 -9.67 12.71 -8.97
C TYR A 54 -10.82 13.58 -9.47
N GLY A 55 -11.98 12.94 -9.67
CA GLY A 55 -13.25 13.57 -10.01
C GLY A 55 -14.15 13.77 -8.79
N ALA A 56 -15.44 13.47 -8.96
CA ALA A 56 -16.43 13.65 -7.91
C ALA A 56 -16.18 12.76 -6.67
N VAL A 57 -16.46 13.29 -5.48
CA VAL A 57 -16.46 12.51 -4.25
C VAL A 57 -17.71 11.62 -4.21
N LEU A 58 -17.49 10.33 -4.00
CA LEU A 58 -18.52 9.28 -3.97
C LEU A 58 -18.91 8.88 -2.55
N GLY A 59 -18.07 9.18 -1.57
CA GLY A 59 -18.30 8.85 -0.17
C GLY A 59 -17.10 9.20 0.70
N THR A 60 -17.33 9.25 2.01
CA THR A 60 -16.28 9.46 3.02
C THR A 60 -16.48 8.54 4.21
N GLY A 61 -15.41 8.27 4.93
CA GLY A 61 -15.42 7.46 6.14
C GLY A 61 -14.17 7.69 6.98
N THR A 62 -14.03 6.92 8.05
CA THR A 62 -12.86 6.96 8.92
C THR A 62 -12.42 5.57 9.32
N THR A 63 -11.13 5.38 9.55
CA THR A 63 -10.64 4.12 10.13
C THR A 63 -10.83 4.06 11.64
N ASP A 64 -11.11 2.87 12.16
CA ASP A 64 -11.15 2.56 13.58
C ASP A 64 -9.75 2.35 14.18
N ALA A 65 -9.68 2.04 15.48
CA ALA A 65 -8.43 1.81 16.20
C ALA A 65 -7.57 0.65 15.67
N THR A 66 -8.17 -0.25 14.89
CA THR A 66 -7.51 -1.39 14.25
C THR A 66 -7.22 -1.14 12.77
N GLY A 67 -7.39 0.11 12.31
CA GLY A 67 -7.19 0.52 10.93
C GLY A 67 -8.25 0.03 9.95
N ASN A 68 -9.34 -0.57 10.44
CA ASN A 68 -10.42 -1.04 9.59
C ASN A 68 -11.42 0.09 9.31
N PHE A 69 -12.11 0.00 8.18
CA PHE A 69 -13.18 0.92 7.82
C PHE A 69 -14.35 0.19 7.17
N SER A 70 -15.53 0.79 7.29
CA SER A 70 -16.76 0.31 6.65
C SER A 70 -17.73 1.48 6.55
N PHE A 71 -18.11 1.88 5.33
CA PHE A 71 -19.09 2.94 5.09
C PHE A 71 -19.76 2.74 3.73
N SER A 72 -20.96 3.29 3.56
CA SER A 72 -21.70 3.26 2.30
C SER A 72 -21.36 4.47 1.44
N LEU A 73 -21.30 4.26 0.12
CA LEU A 73 -21.22 5.36 -0.84
C LEU A 73 -22.47 6.26 -0.73
N THR A 74 -22.27 7.56 -0.89
CA THR A 74 -23.36 8.55 -0.98
C THR A 74 -23.88 8.67 -2.41
N THR A 75 -23.03 8.36 -3.39
CA THR A 75 -23.36 8.42 -4.81
C THR A 75 -23.03 7.08 -5.45
N PRO A 76 -24.00 6.36 -6.05
CA PRO A 76 -23.71 5.18 -6.85
C PRO A 76 -22.75 5.53 -8.00
N HIS A 77 -21.78 4.66 -8.24
CA HIS A 77 -20.76 4.86 -9.28
C HIS A 77 -20.46 3.53 -9.96
N THR A 78 -20.30 3.57 -11.27
CA THR A 78 -19.85 2.43 -12.06
C THR A 78 -18.51 2.78 -12.69
N GLY A 79 -17.55 1.86 -12.57
CA GLY A 79 -16.21 2.03 -13.12
C GLY A 79 -15.18 2.50 -12.10
N PRO A 80 -13.97 2.89 -12.58
CA PRO A 80 -12.82 3.05 -11.71
C PRO A 80 -12.97 4.17 -10.68
N ALA A 81 -12.46 3.92 -9.48
CA ALA A 81 -12.46 4.85 -8.37
C ALA A 81 -11.20 4.70 -7.51
N ALA A 82 -10.78 5.79 -6.88
CA ALA A 82 -9.67 5.81 -5.92
C ALA A 82 -10.21 6.00 -4.50
N LEU A 83 -9.79 5.14 -3.59
CA LEU A 83 -9.93 5.34 -2.14
C LEU A 83 -8.65 5.98 -1.63
N VAL A 84 -8.76 7.19 -1.10
CA VAL A 84 -7.61 7.94 -0.55
C VAL A 84 -7.77 8.07 0.96
N ALA A 85 -6.76 7.60 1.69
CA ALA A 85 -6.63 7.74 3.13
C ALA A 85 -5.68 8.89 3.48
N THR A 86 -6.10 9.80 4.35
CA THR A 86 -5.29 10.93 4.82
C THR A 86 -5.27 11.01 6.34
N GLY A 87 -4.11 11.41 6.90
CA GLY A 87 -3.94 11.56 8.33
C GLY A 87 -3.92 10.24 9.10
N GLY A 88 -4.50 10.26 10.30
CA GLY A 88 -4.49 9.14 11.23
C GLY A 88 -3.15 8.95 11.95
N THR A 89 -3.09 7.92 12.78
CA THR A 89 -1.90 7.56 13.57
C THR A 89 -1.68 6.06 13.52
N TYR A 90 -0.41 5.64 13.58
CA TYR A 90 -0.06 4.22 13.64
C TYR A 90 1.19 4.04 14.50
N THR A 91 1.45 2.81 14.92
CA THR A 91 2.70 2.46 15.60
C THR A 91 3.70 1.93 14.58
N SER A 92 4.87 2.56 14.50
CA SER A 92 5.98 2.07 13.68
C SER A 92 6.48 0.74 14.24
N GLU A 93 6.51 -0.28 13.39
CA GLU A 93 7.00 -1.62 13.67
C GLU A 93 8.52 -1.64 13.92
N THR A 94 9.26 -0.71 13.33
CA THR A 94 10.73 -0.62 13.50
C THR A 94 11.11 0.05 14.82
N THR A 95 10.36 1.06 15.25
CA THR A 95 10.74 1.93 16.39
C THR A 95 9.85 1.80 17.60
N GLY A 96 8.64 1.24 17.45
CA GLY A 96 7.59 1.23 18.48
C GLY A 96 6.97 2.60 18.76
N ALA A 97 7.42 3.66 18.07
CA ALA A 97 6.90 5.01 18.27
C ALA A 97 5.56 5.21 17.54
N THR A 98 4.69 6.02 18.13
CA THR A 98 3.50 6.53 17.44
C THR A 98 3.93 7.53 16.37
N VAL A 99 3.52 7.27 15.14
CA VAL A 99 3.70 8.16 14.00
C VAL A 99 2.33 8.76 13.65
N SER A 100 2.26 10.08 13.59
CA SER A 100 1.10 10.77 13.02
C SER A 100 1.30 10.92 11.52
N GLY A 101 0.37 10.40 10.72
CA GLY A 101 0.35 10.53 9.26
C GLY A 101 -0.01 11.94 8.78
N ALA A 102 0.28 12.96 9.59
CA ALA A 102 0.07 14.36 9.23
C ALA A 102 0.98 14.72 8.05
N GLY A 103 0.42 14.69 6.83
CA GLY A 103 1.08 15.16 5.62
C GLY A 103 1.23 14.11 4.50
N SER A 104 0.91 12.84 4.73
CA SER A 104 0.91 11.81 3.68
C SER A 104 -0.50 11.30 3.40
N SER A 105 -0.77 11.04 2.12
CA SER A 105 -1.95 10.30 1.67
C SER A 105 -1.52 8.93 1.15
N LEU A 106 -2.35 7.92 1.34
CA LEU A 106 -2.20 6.63 0.68
C LEU A 106 -3.45 6.32 -0.12
N CYS A 107 -3.28 5.68 -1.27
CA CYS A 107 -4.36 5.33 -2.18
C CYS A 107 -4.48 3.81 -2.40
N ALA A 108 -5.70 3.36 -2.73
CA ALA A 108 -5.97 2.10 -3.42
C ALA A 108 -7.03 2.34 -4.50
N MET A 109 -6.91 1.69 -5.66
CA MET A 109 -7.90 1.81 -6.74
C MET A 109 -8.80 0.57 -6.84
N ALA A 110 -10.08 0.79 -7.09
CA ALA A 110 -11.04 -0.25 -7.47
C ALA A 110 -11.45 -0.03 -8.93
N ILE A 111 -11.60 -1.12 -9.70
CA ILE A 111 -11.98 -1.04 -11.12
C ILE A 111 -13.49 -0.83 -11.29
N ASP A 112 -14.29 -1.30 -10.33
CA ASP A 112 -15.73 -1.05 -10.29
C ASP A 112 -16.24 -1.01 -8.84
N LEU A 113 -17.14 -0.07 -8.56
CA LEU A 113 -17.81 0.10 -7.27
C LEU A 113 -19.35 -0.01 -7.38
N SER A 114 -19.87 -0.47 -8.52
CA SER A 114 -21.32 -0.58 -8.77
C SER A 114 -22.07 -1.41 -7.70
N ALA A 115 -21.44 -2.47 -7.19
CA ALA A 115 -21.93 -3.32 -6.10
C ALA A 115 -21.23 -3.05 -4.75
N GLY A 116 -20.38 -2.02 -4.68
CA GLY A 116 -19.48 -1.78 -3.57
C GLY A 116 -18.22 -2.65 -3.65
N ALA A 117 -17.36 -2.55 -2.65
CA ALA A 117 -16.11 -3.30 -2.59
C ALA A 117 -15.74 -3.61 -1.14
N THR A 118 -15.45 -4.87 -0.84
CA THR A 118 -15.03 -5.31 0.48
C THR A 118 -13.63 -5.90 0.44
N GLY A 119 -12.91 -5.79 1.55
CA GLY A 119 -11.55 -6.31 1.65
C GLY A 119 -10.50 -5.44 0.96
N LEU A 120 -10.80 -4.16 0.72
CA LEU A 120 -9.81 -3.22 0.19
C LEU A 120 -8.68 -2.99 1.22
N VAL A 121 -7.45 -2.91 0.75
CA VAL A 121 -6.27 -2.70 1.58
C VAL A 121 -5.50 -1.51 1.04
N ILE A 122 -5.38 -0.47 1.86
CA ILE A 122 -4.62 0.73 1.55
C ILE A 122 -3.27 0.61 2.25
N THR A 123 -2.20 0.50 1.47
CA THR A 123 -0.81 0.39 1.93
C THR A 123 0.10 1.29 1.08
N PRO A 124 1.36 1.52 1.48
CA PRO A 124 2.35 2.11 0.58
C PRO A 124 2.44 1.43 -0.80
N LEU A 125 2.20 0.12 -0.91
CA LEU A 125 2.27 -0.57 -2.21
C LEU A 125 1.05 -0.32 -3.09
N SER A 126 -0.15 -0.27 -2.52
CA SER A 126 -1.34 0.13 -3.29
C SER A 126 -1.26 1.60 -3.72
N ASP A 127 -0.56 2.43 -2.94
CA ASP A 127 -0.32 3.83 -3.30
C ASP A 127 0.64 3.95 -4.50
N MET A 128 1.68 3.10 -4.56
CA MET A 128 2.54 2.99 -5.74
C MET A 128 1.76 2.52 -6.98
N VAL A 129 0.82 1.57 -6.81
CA VAL A 129 -0.09 1.18 -7.90
C VAL A 129 -0.93 2.37 -8.36
N CYS A 130 -1.51 3.14 -7.43
CA CYS A 130 -2.27 4.34 -7.77
C CYS A 130 -1.43 5.35 -8.56
N ALA A 131 -0.20 5.63 -8.13
CA ALA A 131 0.67 6.60 -8.78
C ALA A 131 1.05 6.17 -10.20
N ARG A 132 1.43 4.89 -10.38
CA ARG A 132 1.74 4.33 -11.70
C ARG A 132 0.52 4.27 -12.61
N ALA A 133 -0.65 3.87 -12.10
CA ALA A 133 -1.89 3.82 -12.86
C ALA A 133 -2.30 5.22 -13.35
N ALA A 134 -2.19 6.24 -12.47
CA ALA A 134 -2.46 7.63 -12.84
C ALA A 134 -1.49 8.14 -13.92
N ALA A 135 -0.20 7.82 -13.83
CA ALA A 135 0.78 8.19 -14.86
C ALA A 135 0.49 7.54 -16.22
N LEU A 136 0.12 6.25 -16.24
CA LEU A 136 -0.29 5.54 -17.46
C LEU A 136 -1.57 6.15 -18.06
N ALA A 137 -2.55 6.48 -17.22
CA ALA A 137 -3.79 7.10 -17.65
C ALA A 137 -3.59 8.52 -18.22
N ALA A 138 -2.72 9.32 -17.59
CA ALA A 138 -2.30 10.62 -18.12
C ALA A 138 -1.58 10.49 -19.48
N GLY A 139 -0.89 9.37 -19.71
CA GLY A 139 -0.30 8.99 -20.99
C GLY A 139 -1.31 8.47 -22.03
N GLY A 140 -2.60 8.37 -21.69
CA GLY A 140 -3.67 7.95 -22.59
C GLY A 140 -4.08 6.48 -22.47
N THR A 141 -3.49 5.69 -21.56
CA THR A 141 -3.92 4.31 -21.32
C THR A 141 -5.29 4.29 -20.63
N PRO A 142 -6.28 3.51 -21.12
CA PRO A 142 -7.58 3.40 -20.46
C PRO A 142 -7.46 2.96 -19.00
N LEU A 143 -8.19 3.61 -18.08
CA LEU A 143 -8.08 3.38 -16.63
C LEU A 143 -8.09 1.90 -16.20
N PRO A 144 -8.99 1.02 -16.67
CA PRO A 144 -8.97 -0.38 -16.24
C PRO A 144 -7.67 -1.09 -16.62
N THR A 145 -7.12 -0.79 -17.81
CA THR A 145 -5.83 -1.31 -18.28
C THR A 145 -4.67 -0.69 -17.49
N ALA A 146 -4.70 0.63 -17.27
CA ALA A 146 -3.67 1.32 -16.50
C ALA A 146 -3.53 0.78 -15.08
N ILE A 147 -4.67 0.49 -14.41
CA ILE A 147 -4.69 -0.14 -13.08
C ILE A 147 -4.10 -1.54 -13.14
N ALA A 148 -4.52 -2.38 -14.09
CA ALA A 148 -4.04 -3.76 -14.21
C ALA A 148 -2.52 -3.84 -14.55
N ASP A 149 -2.03 -2.93 -15.38
CA ASP A 149 -0.62 -2.83 -15.74
C ASP A 149 0.22 -2.34 -14.55
N ALA A 150 -0.28 -1.35 -13.81
CA ALA A 150 0.37 -0.85 -12.59
C ALA A 150 0.44 -1.92 -11.50
N ASP A 151 -0.64 -2.68 -11.30
CA ASP A 151 -0.69 -3.86 -10.44
C ASP A 151 0.42 -4.83 -10.83
N THR A 152 0.46 -5.24 -12.10
CA THR A 152 1.45 -6.20 -12.62
C THR A 152 2.87 -5.70 -12.40
N PHE A 153 3.10 -4.41 -12.64
CA PHE A 153 4.40 -3.78 -12.45
C PHE A 153 4.84 -3.79 -10.98
N VAL A 154 4.02 -3.31 -10.05
CA VAL A 154 4.35 -3.29 -8.61
C VAL A 154 4.50 -4.70 -8.05
N MET A 155 3.61 -5.62 -8.42
CA MET A 155 3.72 -7.03 -8.04
C MET A 155 5.03 -7.64 -8.52
N SER A 156 5.47 -7.31 -9.74
CA SER A 156 6.74 -7.80 -10.29
C SER A 156 7.94 -7.28 -9.52
N ILE A 157 7.93 -6.04 -9.02
CA ILE A 157 9.04 -5.48 -8.24
C ILE A 157 9.18 -6.22 -6.91
N TYR A 158 8.06 -6.44 -6.22
CA TYR A 158 8.05 -6.98 -4.85
C TYR A 158 7.86 -8.50 -4.77
N GLY A 159 7.80 -9.18 -5.92
CA GLY A 159 7.59 -10.63 -5.99
C GLY A 159 6.26 -11.06 -5.37
N LEU A 160 5.18 -10.34 -5.67
CA LEU A 160 3.82 -10.67 -5.26
C LEU A 160 3.06 -11.34 -6.41
N THR A 161 2.07 -12.17 -6.07
CA THR A 161 1.13 -12.76 -7.04
C THR A 161 -0.30 -12.27 -6.83
N GLY A 162 -0.61 -11.73 -5.66
CA GLY A 162 -1.86 -11.06 -5.32
C GLY A 162 -1.74 -9.54 -5.38
N ARG A 163 -2.86 -8.90 -5.77
CA ARG A 163 -2.97 -7.44 -5.95
C ARG A 163 -2.78 -6.69 -4.62
N PRO A 164 -1.97 -5.63 -4.56
CA PRO A 164 -1.76 -4.85 -3.34
C PRO A 164 -3.04 -4.30 -2.70
N GLU A 165 -4.07 -3.99 -3.49
CA GLU A 165 -5.34 -3.40 -3.00
C GLU A 165 -6.26 -4.41 -2.32
N THR A 166 -5.95 -5.71 -2.38
CA THR A 166 -6.73 -6.77 -1.70
C THR A 166 -5.87 -7.68 -0.83
N LEU A 167 -4.55 -7.52 -0.88
CA LEU A 167 -3.60 -8.30 -0.12
C LEU A 167 -3.40 -7.72 1.28
N ARG A 168 -3.82 -8.46 2.31
CA ARG A 168 -3.53 -8.09 3.71
C ARG A 168 -2.17 -8.63 4.15
N PRO A 169 -1.31 -7.82 4.80
CA PRO A 169 -0.06 -8.31 5.36
C PRO A 169 -0.32 -9.28 6.52
N SER A 170 0.54 -10.29 6.65
CA SER A 170 0.51 -11.26 7.74
C SER A 170 1.86 -11.28 8.45
N PHE A 171 1.86 -11.03 9.75
CA PHE A 171 3.04 -11.10 10.62
C PHE A 171 3.12 -12.44 11.35
N THR A 172 2.44 -13.46 10.84
CA THR A 172 2.38 -14.80 11.46
C THR A 172 3.70 -15.54 11.26
N ALA A 173 4.34 -15.94 12.36
CA ALA A 173 5.60 -16.67 12.33
C ALA A 173 5.54 -17.90 11.40
N GLY A 174 6.58 -18.09 10.58
CA GLY A 174 6.71 -19.25 9.70
C GLY A 174 6.04 -19.12 8.32
N ALA A 175 5.45 -17.97 7.97
CA ALA A 175 4.84 -17.73 6.66
C ALA A 175 5.53 -16.64 5.79
N PRO A 176 6.87 -16.45 5.81
CA PRO A 176 7.54 -15.36 5.08
C PRO A 176 7.35 -15.46 3.56
N CYS A 177 7.17 -16.66 3.02
CA CYS A 177 7.07 -16.87 1.57
C CYS A 177 5.66 -16.67 1.00
N THR A 178 4.64 -16.47 1.85
CA THR A 178 3.29 -16.12 1.36
C THR A 178 3.29 -14.66 0.90
N ASP A 179 2.43 -14.29 -0.04
CA ASP A 179 2.30 -12.88 -0.45
C ASP A 179 1.98 -11.96 0.73
N ALA A 180 1.16 -12.43 1.66
CA ALA A 180 0.86 -11.71 2.89
C ALA A 180 2.11 -11.50 3.77
N GLY A 181 2.98 -12.52 3.86
CA GLY A 181 4.26 -12.43 4.57
C GLY A 181 5.28 -11.54 3.86
N LYS A 182 5.36 -11.64 2.53
CA LYS A 182 6.19 -10.75 1.69
C LYS A 182 5.78 -9.30 1.86
N LEU A 183 4.49 -9.01 1.76
CA LEU A 183 3.96 -7.67 2.00
C LEU A 183 4.33 -7.18 3.41
N ALA A 184 4.20 -8.02 4.45
CA ALA A 184 4.59 -7.65 5.81
C ALA A 184 6.08 -7.26 5.91
N MET A 185 6.98 -7.99 5.25
CA MET A 185 8.41 -7.66 5.21
C MET A 185 8.71 -6.41 4.40
N VAL A 186 8.01 -6.21 3.28
CA VAL A 186 8.12 -4.99 2.47
C VAL A 186 7.69 -3.77 3.27
N LEU A 187 6.56 -3.83 3.98
CA LEU A 187 6.10 -2.73 4.84
C LEU A 187 7.12 -2.41 5.94
N ALA A 188 7.66 -3.43 6.62
CA ALA A 188 8.73 -3.26 7.60
C ALA A 188 9.99 -2.62 7.00
N ALA A 189 10.37 -3.01 5.77
CA ALA A 189 11.51 -2.42 5.08
C ALA A 189 11.26 -0.95 4.73
N LEU A 190 10.05 -0.60 4.30
CA LEU A 190 9.67 0.79 4.02
C LEU A 190 9.62 1.64 5.30
N ASP A 191 9.15 1.10 6.43
CA ASP A 191 9.21 1.78 7.73
C ASP A 191 10.67 1.98 8.20
N LYS A 192 11.53 0.99 7.96
CA LYS A 192 12.96 1.14 8.22
C LYS A 192 13.60 2.22 7.34
N LEU A 193 13.30 2.25 6.04
CA LEU A 193 13.74 3.32 5.14
C LEU A 193 13.23 4.69 5.59
N ARG A 194 11.97 4.78 6.06
CA ARG A 194 11.36 6.03 6.54
C ARG A 194 12.18 6.64 7.66
N THR A 195 12.64 5.81 8.60
CA THR A 195 13.51 6.26 9.69
C THR A 195 14.91 6.63 9.22
N GLY A 196 15.47 5.90 8.23
CA GLY A 196 16.83 6.11 7.74
C GLY A 196 17.00 7.30 6.79
N LEU A 197 16.03 7.53 5.88
CA LEU A 197 16.12 8.53 4.82
C LEU A 197 15.26 9.77 5.08
N ALA A 198 14.13 9.62 5.77
CA ALA A 198 13.15 10.69 5.96
C ALA A 198 13.05 11.18 7.41
N GLY A 199 13.97 10.78 8.29
CA GLY A 199 13.96 11.14 9.72
C GLY A 199 12.68 10.70 10.45
N GLY A 200 12.00 9.67 9.93
CA GLY A 200 10.71 9.22 10.45
C GLY A 200 9.49 9.97 9.88
N SER A 201 9.64 10.79 8.83
CA SER A 201 8.49 11.39 8.16
C SER A 201 7.87 10.43 7.15
N ASP A 202 6.53 10.36 7.12
CA ASP A 202 5.77 9.61 6.10
C ASP A 202 5.94 10.18 4.68
N ALA A 203 6.60 11.33 4.52
CA ALA A 203 6.97 11.88 3.21
C ALA A 203 7.73 10.89 2.34
N LEU A 204 8.40 9.88 2.93
CA LEU A 204 9.04 8.82 2.16
C LEU A 204 8.04 8.06 1.26
N TYR A 205 6.87 7.70 1.78
CA TYR A 205 5.91 6.90 1.02
C TYR A 205 5.44 7.67 -0.22
N THR A 206 5.10 8.95 -0.05
CA THR A 206 4.73 9.84 -1.16
C THR A 206 5.87 10.05 -2.15
N ALA A 207 7.12 10.19 -1.66
CA ALA A 207 8.29 10.32 -2.52
C ALA A 207 8.50 9.05 -3.37
N LEU A 208 8.46 7.86 -2.77
CA LEU A 208 8.60 6.60 -3.50
C LEU A 208 7.47 6.39 -4.51
N SER A 209 6.22 6.75 -4.17
CA SER A 209 5.10 6.72 -5.12
C SER A 209 5.30 7.68 -6.29
N SER A 210 5.89 8.86 -6.06
CA SER A 210 6.20 9.83 -7.11
C SER A 210 7.33 9.38 -8.03
N ASP A 211 8.35 8.72 -7.47
CA ASP A 211 9.50 8.14 -8.19
C ASP A 211 9.00 7.03 -9.12
N ILE A 212 8.31 6.03 -8.55
CA ILE A 212 7.86 4.85 -9.29
C ILE A 212 6.78 5.14 -10.35
N ALA A 213 6.15 6.30 -10.30
CA ALA A 213 5.08 6.69 -11.23
C ALA A 213 5.57 6.65 -12.70
N ASP A 214 6.81 7.08 -12.96
CA ASP A 214 7.37 7.04 -14.32
C ASP A 214 7.92 5.66 -14.71
N GLY A 215 7.92 4.71 -13.78
CA GLY A 215 8.26 3.30 -14.00
C GLY A 215 9.71 2.97 -13.67
N THR A 216 10.44 3.88 -13.04
CA THR A 216 11.78 3.63 -12.52
C THR A 216 11.86 4.07 -11.05
N PHE A 217 12.73 3.42 -10.27
CA PHE A 217 13.18 3.97 -8.99
C PHE A 217 14.55 4.59 -9.21
N ASP A 218 14.61 5.87 -9.56
CA ASP A 218 15.85 6.61 -9.80
C ASP A 218 15.95 7.92 -9.01
N GLY A 219 14.99 8.15 -8.11
CA GLY A 219 14.89 9.38 -7.33
C GLY A 219 14.39 10.57 -8.16
N LEU A 220 13.94 10.34 -9.40
CA LEU A 220 13.41 11.34 -10.30
C LEU A 220 11.94 11.02 -10.61
N SER A 221 11.21 12.04 -11.05
CA SER A 221 9.85 11.87 -11.58
C SER A 221 9.76 12.71 -12.84
N GLY A 222 9.71 12.05 -13.99
CA GLY A 222 9.77 12.72 -15.30
C GLY A 222 11.06 13.54 -15.48
N GLY A 223 12.17 13.06 -14.89
CA GLY A 223 13.49 13.71 -14.94
C GLY A 223 13.73 14.82 -13.91
N ALA A 224 12.74 15.19 -13.10
CA ALA A 224 12.91 16.14 -11.99
C ALA A 224 13.17 15.40 -10.66
N ALA A 225 14.08 15.90 -9.83
CA ALA A 225 14.39 15.25 -8.56
C ALA A 225 13.17 15.23 -7.62
N VAL A 226 12.87 14.06 -7.06
CA VAL A 226 11.77 13.89 -6.12
C VAL A 226 12.17 14.46 -4.76
N PRO A 227 11.38 15.37 -4.16
CA PRO A 227 11.71 15.95 -2.86
C PRO A 227 11.50 14.93 -1.72
N LEU A 228 12.40 14.96 -0.73
CA LEU A 228 12.28 14.19 0.50
C LEU A 228 12.79 15.02 1.69
N GLY A 229 11.85 15.53 2.51
CA GLY A 229 12.19 16.41 3.62
C GLY A 229 12.89 17.68 3.14
N GLY A 230 14.08 17.97 3.66
CA GLY A 230 14.90 19.10 3.22
C GLY A 230 15.83 18.80 2.02
N GLY A 231 15.77 17.59 1.47
CA GLY A 231 16.63 17.14 0.37
C GLY A 231 15.83 16.46 -0.75
N THR A 232 16.48 15.55 -1.47
CA THR A 232 15.88 14.76 -2.55
C THR A 232 15.93 13.28 -2.21
N LEU A 233 15.00 12.50 -2.76
CA LEU A 233 14.99 11.06 -2.67
C LEU A 233 16.28 10.50 -3.32
N PRO A 234 17.06 9.67 -2.62
CA PRO A 234 18.22 9.02 -3.23
C PRO A 234 17.81 8.11 -4.38
N PHE A 235 18.60 8.06 -5.45
CA PHE A 235 18.39 7.12 -6.57
C PHE A 235 18.48 5.64 -6.17
N THR A 236 19.00 5.36 -4.98
CA THR A 236 19.08 4.03 -4.36
C THR A 236 17.89 3.69 -3.47
N ALA A 237 16.96 4.61 -3.24
CA ALA A 237 15.89 4.47 -2.25
C ALA A 237 14.99 3.25 -2.50
N GLY A 238 14.56 3.04 -3.75
CA GLY A 238 13.77 1.88 -4.16
C GLY A 238 14.58 0.63 -4.52
N SER A 239 15.92 0.69 -4.45
CA SER A 239 16.81 -0.39 -4.85
C SER A 239 17.76 -0.79 -3.71
N THR A 240 19.00 -0.31 -3.70
CA THR A 240 20.03 -0.73 -2.72
C THR A 240 19.64 -0.39 -1.28
N ASP A 241 19.07 0.78 -1.02
CA ASP A 241 18.66 1.17 0.33
C ASP A 241 17.49 0.29 0.80
N PHE A 242 16.52 0.03 -0.08
CA PHE A 242 15.40 -0.88 0.20
C PHE A 242 15.86 -2.29 0.53
N VAL A 243 16.78 -2.85 -0.27
CA VAL A 243 17.35 -4.18 -0.01
C VAL A 243 18.11 -4.22 1.32
N GLY A 244 18.85 -3.17 1.65
CA GLY A 244 19.52 -3.02 2.93
C GLY A 244 18.54 -2.98 4.10
N ALA A 245 17.46 -2.20 3.97
CA ALA A 245 16.39 -2.12 4.95
C ALA A 245 15.68 -3.47 5.14
N LEU A 246 15.29 -4.12 4.04
CA LEU A 246 14.66 -5.45 4.03
C LEU A 246 15.51 -6.50 4.74
N THR A 247 16.81 -6.53 4.44
CA THR A 247 17.76 -7.45 5.08
C THR A 247 17.88 -7.20 6.57
N SER A 248 17.82 -5.94 7.00
CA SER A 248 17.90 -5.58 8.42
C SER A 248 16.66 -5.95 9.22
N VAL A 249 15.46 -5.88 8.61
CA VAL A 249 14.19 -6.13 9.33
C VAL A 249 13.74 -7.58 9.30
N ALA A 250 14.15 -8.37 8.31
CA ALA A 250 13.65 -9.73 8.12
C ALA A 250 13.70 -10.62 9.38
N PRO A 251 14.80 -10.65 10.17
CA PRO A 251 14.86 -11.49 11.38
C PRO A 251 13.90 -11.04 12.50
N ALA A 252 13.55 -9.75 12.52
CA ALA A 252 12.63 -9.18 13.50
C ALA A 252 11.16 -9.43 13.12
N VAL A 253 10.85 -9.43 11.81
CA VAL A 253 9.50 -9.72 11.31
C VAL A 253 9.19 -11.21 11.40
N PHE A 254 10.13 -12.06 10.98
CA PHE A 254 9.99 -13.51 11.08
C PHE A 254 11.27 -14.13 11.65
N ALA A 255 11.14 -14.78 12.82
CA ALA A 255 12.25 -15.48 13.43
C ALA A 255 12.85 -16.52 12.46
N GLY A 256 14.15 -16.41 12.21
CA GLY A 256 14.88 -17.29 11.29
C GLY A 256 14.83 -16.89 9.82
N ALA A 257 14.06 -15.87 9.43
CA ALA A 257 14.12 -15.31 8.09
C ALA A 257 15.33 -14.39 7.91
N THR A 258 15.81 -14.32 6.68
CA THR A 258 16.88 -13.45 6.21
C THR A 258 16.37 -12.59 5.07
N GLY A 259 17.01 -11.43 4.81
CA GLY A 259 16.67 -10.62 3.63
C GLY A 259 16.77 -11.43 2.34
N ALA A 260 17.75 -12.33 2.26
CA ALA A 260 18.00 -13.18 1.10
C ALA A 260 16.87 -14.17 0.81
N ASP A 261 16.00 -14.51 1.78
CA ASP A 261 14.89 -15.44 1.53
C ASP A 261 13.89 -14.87 0.53
N ILE A 262 13.68 -13.55 0.54
CA ILE A 262 12.68 -12.88 -0.28
C ILE A 262 13.29 -12.36 -1.59
N LEU A 263 14.60 -12.06 -1.60
CA LEU A 263 15.30 -11.56 -2.77
C LEU A 263 15.31 -12.59 -3.92
N ALA A 264 15.54 -12.12 -5.15
CA ALA A 264 15.61 -13.00 -6.32
C ALA A 264 16.67 -14.10 -6.12
N GLY A 265 16.26 -15.35 -6.30
CA GLY A 265 17.10 -16.54 -6.03
C GLY A 265 17.04 -17.05 -4.58
N GLY A 266 16.29 -16.37 -3.70
CA GLY A 266 15.98 -16.80 -2.34
C GLY A 266 14.95 -17.93 -2.25
N THR A 267 14.77 -18.47 -1.04
CA THR A 267 13.85 -19.58 -0.75
C THR A 267 12.37 -19.23 -0.95
N CYS A 268 12.01 -17.95 -0.85
CA CYS A 268 10.69 -17.38 -1.08
C CYS A 268 10.56 -16.65 -2.43
N ALA A 269 11.57 -16.72 -3.30
CA ALA A 269 11.62 -15.94 -4.52
C ALA A 269 10.55 -16.38 -5.53
N THR A 270 9.62 -15.49 -5.81
CA THR A 270 8.92 -15.42 -7.09
C THR A 270 9.53 -14.23 -7.80
N THR A 271 10.17 -14.43 -8.95
CA THR A 271 10.91 -13.41 -9.73
C THR A 271 10.49 -11.96 -9.46
N GLY A 272 11.43 -11.09 -9.06
CA GLY A 272 11.15 -9.67 -8.82
C GLY A 272 12.19 -8.91 -8.00
N LEU A 273 12.63 -9.50 -6.89
CA LEU A 273 13.52 -8.82 -5.93
C LEU A 273 15.01 -8.92 -6.29
N GLY A 274 15.35 -8.56 -7.53
CA GLY A 274 16.72 -8.48 -8.04
C GLY A 274 16.91 -7.77 -9.38
N ALA A 275 15.88 -7.10 -9.94
CA ALA A 275 15.94 -6.56 -11.30
C ALA A 275 15.36 -5.15 -11.47
N VAL A 276 15.34 -4.31 -10.44
CA VAL A 276 15.38 -2.86 -10.67
C VAL A 276 16.82 -2.40 -10.53
N SER A 277 17.66 -2.76 -11.51
CA SER A 277 18.86 -1.98 -11.73
C SER A 277 18.41 -0.54 -12.03
N PRO A 278 19.01 0.48 -11.42
CA PRO A 278 18.77 1.86 -11.83
C PRO A 278 19.16 1.95 -13.31
N ALA A 279 18.19 2.32 -14.16
CA ALA A 279 18.25 2.37 -15.62
C ALA A 279 18.23 1.02 -16.38
N SER A 280 17.05 0.51 -16.74
CA SER A 280 16.78 -0.04 -18.09
C SER A 280 15.36 -0.63 -18.26
N VAL A 281 14.31 0.18 -18.15
CA VAL A 281 13.09 -0.06 -18.95
C VAL A 281 13.02 1.01 -20.03
N GLY A 282 14.10 1.07 -20.82
CA GLY A 282 14.10 1.79 -22.08
C GLY A 282 13.23 1.03 -23.07
N LEU A 283 12.20 1.72 -23.57
CA LEU A 283 11.60 1.58 -24.90
C LEU A 283 12.26 0.51 -25.79
N GLU A 284 11.68 -0.69 -25.87
CA GLU A 284 11.94 -1.55 -27.03
C GLU A 284 11.11 -1.03 -28.20
N ALA A 285 11.87 -0.74 -29.25
CA ALA A 285 11.47 -0.01 -30.44
C ALA A 285 10.36 -0.71 -31.23
N THR A 286 9.57 0.12 -31.87
CA THR A 286 8.80 -0.21 -33.06
C THR A 286 9.66 -1.00 -34.07
N SER A 287 9.42 -2.30 -34.23
CA SER A 287 9.86 -3.01 -35.43
C SER A 287 8.77 -2.86 -36.51
N SER A 288 8.91 -1.84 -37.34
CA SER A 288 8.25 -1.80 -38.65
C SER A 288 9.31 -1.63 -39.72
N GLY A 289 9.53 -2.71 -40.47
CA GLY A 289 9.67 -2.67 -41.92
C GLY A 289 10.89 -1.98 -42.54
N ALA A 290 11.58 -2.81 -43.33
CA ALA A 290 12.00 -2.51 -44.71
C ALA A 290 13.42 -1.99 -44.98
N MET A 291 14.03 -2.76 -45.88
CA MET A 291 15.14 -2.51 -46.81
C MET A 291 16.56 -2.77 -46.29
#